data_AF-A0A4R8DW13-F1
#
_entry.id   AF-A0A4R8DW13-F1
#
_cell.length_a   1.000
_cell.length_b   1.000
_cell.length_c   1.000
_cell.angle_alpha   90.00
_cell.angle_beta   90.00
_cell.angle_gamma   90.00
#
_symmetry.space_group_name_H-M   'P 1'
#
loop_
_entity.id
_entity.type
_entity.pdbx_description
1 polymer ?
#
loop_
_entity_poly.entity_id
_entity_poly.type
_entity_poly.pdbx_seq_one_letter_code
_entity_poly.pdbx_strand_id
1 'polypeptide(L)'
;MRVSRIRIVLDGKDIYPIGNEKVVIDVDHNNPVLVVTDGFHISRPLELVYYHLNTYYFRVECGMDDGQLIAGLALTMLFFLTGMLTRWWIFGVLSFGPVLYILFLYYIKRKDFLSLRPM
;
A
#
# COMPACT_ATOMS: atom_id res chain seq x y z
N MET A 1 -14.52 11.05 10.08
CA MET A 1 -13.25 10.57 9.49
C MET A 1 -13.51 9.15 8.96
N ARG A 2 -13.63 8.96 7.65
CA ARG A 2 -14.01 7.66 7.06
C ARG A 2 -12.73 6.82 6.96
N VAL A 3 -12.56 5.84 7.85
CA VAL A 3 -11.47 4.86 7.76
C VAL A 3 -11.60 4.18 6.40
N SER A 4 -10.57 4.31 5.57
CA SER A 4 -10.48 3.70 4.23
C SER A 4 -10.73 2.20 4.36
N ARG A 5 -11.89 1.72 3.89
CA ARG A 5 -12.18 0.28 3.86
C ARG A 5 -11.61 -0.28 2.57
N ILE A 6 -10.64 -1.18 2.70
CA ILE A 6 -10.06 -1.90 1.58
C ILE A 6 -11.16 -2.77 0.95
N ARG A 7 -11.20 -2.83 -0.36
CA ARG A 7 -12.13 -3.62 -1.15
C ARG A 7 -11.42 -4.18 -2.38
N ILE A 8 -11.80 -5.39 -2.75
CA ILE A 8 -11.46 -6.00 -4.04
C ILE A 8 -12.56 -5.62 -5.03
N VAL A 9 -12.15 -5.28 -6.24
CA VAL A 9 -13.02 -5.10 -7.40
C VAL A 9 -12.67 -6.18 -8.41
N LEU A 10 -13.66 -7.00 -8.76
CA LEU A 10 -13.56 -8.05 -9.78
C LEU A 10 -14.21 -7.53 -11.07
N ASP A 11 -13.47 -7.59 -12.19
CA ASP A 11 -13.90 -7.20 -13.55
C ASP A 11 -14.52 -5.79 -13.65
N GLY A 12 -14.14 -4.91 -12.72
CA GLY A 12 -14.66 -3.54 -12.64
C GLY A 12 -16.13 -3.43 -12.21
N LYS A 13 -16.77 -4.53 -11.79
CA LYS A 13 -18.20 -4.56 -11.45
C LYS A 13 -18.45 -5.01 -10.01
N ASP A 14 -17.93 -6.18 -9.63
CA ASP A 14 -18.26 -6.78 -8.34
C ASP A 14 -17.29 -6.30 -7.27
N ILE A 15 -17.84 -5.84 -6.14
CA ILE A 15 -17.06 -5.21 -5.06
C ILE A 15 -17.18 -6.02 -3.79
N TYR A 16 -16.03 -6.50 -3.30
CA TYR A 16 -15.92 -7.31 -2.09
C TYR A 16 -15.15 -6.53 -1.00
N PRO A 17 -15.79 -6.12 0.10
CA PRO A 17 -15.08 -5.46 1.19
C PRO A 17 -14.15 -6.43 1.92
N ILE A 18 -12.91 -6.03 2.17
CA ILE A 18 -11.94 -6.79 2.97
C ILE A 18 -11.93 -6.23 4.39
N GLY A 19 -12.31 -7.08 5.34
CA GLY A 19 -12.14 -6.83 6.77
C GLY A 19 -10.86 -7.49 7.31
N ASN A 20 -10.90 -7.96 8.55
CA ASN A 20 -9.82 -8.78 9.12
C ASN A 20 -9.92 -10.27 8.73
N GLU A 21 -10.99 -10.64 8.01
CA GLU A 21 -11.29 -12.03 7.68
C GLU A 21 -10.88 -12.35 6.24
N LYS A 22 -10.61 -13.62 6.00
CA LYS A 22 -10.34 -14.13 4.65
C LYS A 22 -11.61 -13.99 3.81
N VAL A 23 -11.50 -13.31 2.67
CA VAL A 23 -12.56 -13.25 1.67
C VAL A 23 -12.31 -14.34 0.64
N VAL A 24 -13.31 -15.18 0.40
CA VAL A 24 -13.31 -16.17 -0.68
C VAL A 24 -14.25 -15.66 -1.76
N ILE A 25 -13.76 -15.62 -2.99
CA ILE A 25 -14.49 -15.14 -4.16
C ILE A 25 -14.54 -16.29 -5.15
N ASP A 26 -15.74 -16.81 -5.39
CA ASP A 26 -15.96 -17.81 -6.42
C ASP A 26 -16.06 -17.10 -7.77
N VAL A 27 -15.40 -17.65 -8.78
CA VAL A 27 -15.33 -17.06 -10.12
C VAL A 27 -15.74 -18.11 -11.15
N ASP A 28 -16.78 -17.81 -11.92
CA ASP A 28 -17.38 -18.74 -12.87
C ASP A 28 -16.79 -18.69 -14.29
N HIS A 29 -15.75 -17.87 -14.51
CA HIS A 29 -15.12 -17.66 -15.80
C HIS A 29 -13.59 -17.58 -15.71
N ASN A 30 -12.92 -17.82 -16.83
CA ASN A 30 -11.45 -17.70 -16.93
C ASN A 30 -11.06 -16.26 -17.25
N ASN A 31 -9.83 -15.86 -16.89
CA ASN A 31 -9.30 -14.51 -17.09
C ASN A 31 -9.99 -13.38 -16.27
N PRO A 32 -10.36 -13.58 -14.99
CA PRO A 32 -10.88 -12.47 -14.19
C PRO A 32 -9.79 -11.44 -13.91
N VAL A 33 -10.19 -10.17 -13.84
CA VAL A 33 -9.32 -9.04 -13.52
C VAL A 33 -9.59 -8.57 -12.10
N LEU A 34 -8.57 -8.66 -11.25
CA LEU A 34 -8.61 -8.23 -9.86
C LEU A 34 -7.93 -6.88 -9.67
N VAL A 35 -8.60 -6.00 -8.94
CA VAL A 35 -8.06 -4.71 -8.48
C VAL A 35 -8.37 -4.54 -7.00
N VAL A 36 -7.42 -4.03 -6.23
CA VAL A 36 -7.65 -3.65 -4.82
C VAL A 36 -7.68 -2.15 -4.71
N THR A 37 -8.63 -1.62 -3.97
CA THR A 37 -8.76 -0.19 -3.72
C THR A 37 -9.29 0.11 -2.33
N ASP A 38 -8.89 1.24 -1.76
CA ASP A 38 -9.50 1.83 -0.58
C ASP A 38 -10.40 3.04 -0.92
N GLY A 39 -10.59 3.32 -2.22
CA GLY A 39 -11.28 4.49 -2.76
C GLY A 39 -10.37 5.65 -3.14
N PHE A 40 -9.10 5.67 -2.74
CA PHE A 40 -8.12 6.69 -3.12
C PHE A 40 -6.91 6.09 -3.84
N HIS A 41 -6.41 4.96 -3.33
CA HIS A 41 -5.38 4.12 -3.93
C HIS A 41 -6.04 3.00 -4.73
N ILE A 42 -5.50 2.70 -5.91
CA ILE A 42 -6.01 1.65 -6.80
C ILE A 42 -4.80 0.86 -7.27
N SER A 43 -4.74 -0.42 -6.94
CA SER A 43 -3.65 -1.31 -7.37
C SER A 43 -3.62 -1.46 -8.88
N ARG A 44 -2.51 -1.97 -9.41
CA ARG A 44 -2.47 -2.42 -10.80
C ARG A 44 -3.46 -3.59 -11.00
N PRO A 45 -4.13 -3.68 -12.16
CA PRO A 45 -5.00 -4.80 -12.48
C PRO A 45 -4.18 -6.08 -12.59
N LEU A 46 -4.65 -7.14 -11.96
CA LEU A 46 -4.07 -8.47 -12.01
C LEU A 46 -5.04 -9.41 -12.72
N GLU A 47 -4.66 -9.88 -13.89
CA GLU A 47 -5.41 -10.89 -14.63
C GLU A 47 -4.99 -12.29 -14.16
N LEU A 48 -5.95 -13.13 -13.77
CA LEU A 48 -5.68 -14.51 -13.36
C LEU A 48 -5.95 -15.48 -14.50
N VAL A 49 -5.07 -16.46 -14.69
CA VAL A 49 -5.26 -17.46 -15.74
C VAL A 49 -5.34 -18.86 -15.15
N TYR A 50 -6.54 -19.43 -15.13
CA TYR A 50 -6.84 -20.72 -14.53
C TYR A 50 -6.60 -21.84 -15.55
N TYR A 51 -5.34 -22.31 -15.66
CA TYR A 51 -5.02 -23.49 -16.48
C TYR A 51 -5.03 -24.80 -15.69
N HIS A 52 -4.38 -24.80 -14.52
CA HIS A 52 -4.20 -26.00 -13.69
C HIS A 52 -4.50 -25.77 -12.20
N LEU A 53 -4.66 -24.52 -11.79
CA LEU A 53 -4.94 -24.13 -10.42
C LEU A 53 -6.41 -23.70 -10.34
N ASN A 54 -7.18 -24.31 -9.44
CA ASN A 54 -8.58 -23.96 -9.22
C ASN A 54 -8.74 -22.84 -8.16
N THR A 55 -7.65 -22.42 -7.52
CA THR A 55 -7.68 -21.45 -6.43
C THR A 55 -6.36 -20.69 -6.36
N TYR A 56 -6.44 -19.36 -6.23
CA TYR A 56 -5.30 -18.50 -5.95
C TYR A 56 -5.45 -17.85 -4.58
N TYR A 57 -4.32 -17.70 -3.88
CA TYR A 57 -4.26 -17.01 -2.59
C TYR A 57 -3.43 -15.75 -2.73
N PHE A 58 -4.01 -14.63 -2.30
CA PHE A 58 -3.35 -13.35 -2.31
C PHE A 58 -3.35 -12.73 -0.92
N ARG A 59 -2.25 -12.06 -0.59
CA ARG A 59 -2.20 -11.08 0.49
C ARG A 59 -2.35 -9.69 -0.10
N VAL A 60 -3.24 -8.89 0.48
CA VAL A 60 -3.23 -7.46 0.24
C VAL A 60 -2.19 -6.83 1.14
N GLU A 61 -1.23 -6.15 0.53
CA GLU A 61 -0.15 -5.47 1.24
C GLU A 61 -0.14 -3.98 0.90
N CYS A 62 0.35 -3.20 1.86
CA CYS A 62 0.70 -1.80 1.65
C CYS A 62 2.11 -1.73 1.05
N GLY A 63 2.34 -0.78 0.15
CA GLY A 63 3.65 -0.52 -0.45
C GLY A 63 4.66 0.09 0.53
N MET A 64 4.23 0.41 1.74
CA MET A 64 5.09 0.84 2.83
C MET A 64 5.03 -0.18 3.97
N ASP A 65 6.20 -0.74 4.28
CA ASP A 65 6.38 -1.69 5.37
C ASP A 65 6.66 -0.98 6.70
N ASP A 66 6.34 -1.64 7.82
CA ASP A 66 6.54 -1.10 9.17
C ASP A 66 8.02 -0.74 9.42
N GLY A 67 8.94 -1.56 8.87
CA GLY A 67 10.38 -1.29 8.94
C GLY A 67 10.79 0.02 8.28
N GLN A 68 10.15 0.39 7.15
CA GLN A 68 10.44 1.64 6.45
C GLN A 68 9.92 2.85 7.24
N LEU A 69 8.77 2.72 7.88
CA LEU A 69 8.21 3.77 8.74
C LEU A 69 9.12 4.03 9.95
N ILE A 70 9.57 2.96 10.63
CA ILE A 70 10.48 3.06 11.78
C ILE A 70 11.81 3.66 11.37
N ALA A 71 12.40 3.20 10.26
CA ALA A 71 13.66 3.76 9.75
C ALA A 71 13.52 5.24 9.39
N GLY A 72 12.42 5.64 8.76
CA GLY A 72 12.11 7.03 8.44
C GLY A 72 11.99 7.90 9.70
N LEU A 73 11.28 7.41 10.72
CA LEU A 73 11.14 8.09 12.01
C LEU A 73 12.50 8.27 12.71
N ALA A 74 13.29 7.21 12.77
CA ALA A 74 14.62 7.24 13.37
C ALA A 74 15.54 8.24 12.66
N LEU A 75 15.50 8.27 11.31
CA LEU A 75 16.29 9.20 10.51
C LEU A 75 15.85 10.66 10.72
N THR A 76 14.54 10.92 10.79
CA THR A 76 14.00 12.24 11.13
C THR A 76 14.47 12.70 12.52
N MET A 77 14.37 11.83 13.53
CA MET A 77 14.86 12.15 14.89
C MET A 77 16.35 12.45 14.91
N LEU A 78 17.17 11.63 14.22
CA LEU A 78 18.61 11.81 14.15
C LEU A 78 18.98 13.17 13.55
N PHE A 79 18.40 13.53 12.40
CA PHE A 79 18.66 14.82 11.76
C PHE A 79 18.16 15.99 12.61
N PHE A 80 16.98 15.87 13.21
CA PHE A 80 16.43 16.91 14.06
C PHE A 80 17.31 17.19 15.27
N LEU A 81 17.73 16.14 16.01
CA LEU A 81 18.61 16.27 17.17
C LEU A 81 19.98 16.81 16.76
N THR A 82 20.53 16.35 15.64
CA THR A 82 21.81 16.85 15.12
C THR A 82 21.74 18.33 14.79
N GLY A 83 20.67 18.78 14.11
CA GLY A 83 20.44 20.19 13.80
C GLY A 83 20.28 21.06 15.04
N MET A 84 19.59 20.55 16.06
CA MET A 84 19.43 21.25 17.33
C MET A 84 20.76 21.39 18.09
N LEU A 85 21.56 20.32 18.16
CA LEU A 85 22.85 20.32 18.87
C LEU A 85 23.92 21.15 18.15
N THR A 86 23.99 21.07 16.82
CA THR A 86 24.98 21.79 16.00
C THR A 86 24.56 23.23 15.69
N ARG A 87 23.30 23.60 15.97
CA ARG A 87 22.65 24.85 15.55
C ARG A 87 22.67 25.08 14.03
N TRP A 88 22.87 24.03 13.24
CA TRP A 88 22.84 24.09 11.79
C TRP A 88 21.43 23.81 11.29
N TRP A 89 20.79 24.84 10.77
CA TRP A 89 19.42 24.81 10.27
C TRP A 89 19.22 23.80 9.10
N ILE A 90 20.28 23.48 8.35
CA ILE A 90 20.27 22.53 7.23
C ILE A 90 19.79 21.14 7.68
N PHE A 91 20.25 20.66 8.84
CA PHE A 91 19.79 19.37 9.37
C PHE A 91 18.33 19.41 9.81
N GLY A 92 17.86 20.58 10.28
CA GLY A 92 16.44 20.81 10.53
C GLY A 92 15.60 20.62 9.27
N VAL A 93 16.02 21.20 8.14
CA VAL A 93 15.35 21.02 6.84
C VAL A 93 15.41 19.57 6.37
N LEU A 94 16.57 18.90 6.47
CA LEU A 94 16.72 17.50 6.06
C LEU A 94 15.90 16.54 6.91
N SER A 95 15.57 16.89 8.16
CA SER A 95 14.73 16.07 9.04
C SER A 95 13.31 15.86 8.49
N PHE A 96 12.82 16.77 7.63
CA PHE A 96 11.56 16.63 6.91
C PHE A 96 11.64 15.69 5.71
N GLY A 97 12.84 15.34 5.24
CA GLY A 97 13.05 14.48 4.06
C GLY A 97 12.29 13.15 4.14
N PRO A 98 12.42 12.36 5.22
CA PRO A 98 11.67 11.11 5.37
C PRO A 98 10.15 11.32 5.36
N VAL A 99 9.65 12.37 6.01
CA VAL A 99 8.22 12.71 6.05
C VAL A 99 7.71 13.06 4.64
N LEU A 100 8.45 13.91 3.92
CA LEU A 100 8.12 14.28 2.54
C LEU A 100 8.17 13.08 1.60
N TYR A 101 9.10 12.15 1.80
CA TYR A 101 9.20 10.92 1.03
C TYR A 101 7.97 10.02 1.25
N ILE A 102 7.52 9.83 2.50
CA ILE A 102 6.31 9.06 2.81
C ILE A 102 5.08 9.72 2.16
N LEU A 103 4.97 11.05 2.27
CA LEU A 103 3.89 11.80 1.61
C LEU A 103 3.93 11.64 0.09
N PHE A 104 5.12 11.65 -0.51
CA PHE A 104 5.29 11.40 -1.94
C PHE A 104 4.80 10.00 -2.33
N LEU A 105 5.15 8.97 -1.56
CA LEU A 105 4.66 7.61 -1.82
C LEU A 105 3.14 7.53 -1.71
N TYR A 106 2.56 8.12 -0.67
CA TYR A 106 1.12 8.10 -0.43
C TYR A 106 0.33 8.88 -1.51
N TYR A 107 0.72 10.12 -1.79
CA TYR A 107 -0.06 10.99 -2.68
C TYR A 107 0.26 10.83 -4.16
N ILE A 108 1.50 10.50 -4.52
CA ILE A 108 1.95 10.43 -5.92
C ILE A 108 2.00 8.98 -6.41
N LYS A 109 2.62 8.05 -5.67
CA LYS A 109 2.71 6.64 -6.07
C LYS A 109 1.47 5.81 -5.70
N ARG A 110 0.28 6.33 -6.01
CA ARG A 110 -1.00 5.74 -5.58
C ARG A 110 -1.24 4.30 -6.05
N LYS A 111 -0.65 3.93 -7.20
CA LYS A 111 -0.82 2.61 -7.82
C LYS A 111 0.05 1.52 -7.22
N ASP A 112 1.13 1.91 -6.57
CA ASP A 112 2.09 0.99 -5.96
C ASP A 112 1.86 0.89 -4.44
N PHE A 113 0.98 1.74 -3.90
CA PHE A 113 0.66 1.78 -2.46
C PHE A 113 -0.18 0.59 -2.01
N LEU A 114 -1.06 0.05 -2.86
CA LEU A 114 -1.78 -1.20 -2.59
C LEU A 114 -1.32 -2.24 -3.60
N SER A 115 -0.89 -3.40 -3.11
CA SER A 115 -0.42 -4.49 -3.95
C SER A 115 -1.05 -5.81 -3.55
N LEU A 116 -1.38 -6.62 -4.55
CA LEU A 116 -1.72 -8.03 -4.38
C LEU A 116 -0.44 -8.84 -4.51
N ARG A 117 -0.04 -9.54 -3.45
CA ARG A 117 1.07 -10.50 -3.50
C ARG A 117 0.54 -11.93 -3.46
N PRO A 118 0.99 -12.82 -4.36
CA PRO A 118 0.66 -14.24 -4.26
C PRO A 118 1.29 -14.81 -2.98
N MET A 119 0.54 -15.71 -2.31
CA MET A 119 1.03 -16.49 -1.17
C MET A 119 1.60 -17.84 -1.61
#